data_AF-A0A6H1N1F2-F1
#
_entry.id   AF-A0A6H1N1F2-F1
#
_cell.length_a   1.000
_cell.length_b   1.000
_cell.length_c   1.000
_cell.angle_alpha   90.00
_cell.angle_beta   90.00
_cell.angle_gamma   90.00
#
_symmetry.space_group_name_H-M   'P 1'
#
loop_
_entity.id
_entity.type
_entity.pdbx_description
1 polymer ?
#
loop_
_entity_poly.entity_id
_entity_poly.type
_entity_poly.pdbx_seq_one_letter_code
_entity_poly.pdbx_strand_id
1 'polypeptide(L)'
;MSQQQYPQQPQPGWGGPQQQGYGTPPFQPQPPKKSKAGKIVGFGCLGVVALFVLIGIGAAAGGNGDSTDTGAKDKAVAAGRTPESDKAEATPAQKTKTQAEQFKACVAKSGTGTEKKAVQHVTKVTGADKRNDILDSAEVYTDFTGGLMSDNQGDAKLIASAFTSCYESKNGLVSVYGQDGDLLANANY
;
A
#
# COMPACT_ATOMS: atom_id res chain seq x y z
N MET A 1 -21.21 55.03 32.87
CA MET A 1 -20.79 53.89 32.04
C MET A 1 -19.33 54.11 31.68
N SER A 2 -18.41 53.40 32.33
CA SER A 2 -16.98 53.48 32.03
C SER A 2 -16.34 52.14 32.38
N GLN A 3 -15.71 51.56 31.36
CA GLN A 3 -15.22 50.20 31.25
C GLN A 3 -14.07 49.89 32.21
N GLN A 4 -14.05 48.66 32.72
CA GLN A 4 -12.86 48.05 33.32
C GLN A 4 -11.88 47.63 32.22
N GLN A 5 -10.64 48.11 32.27
CA GLN A 5 -9.51 47.54 31.53
C GLN A 5 -8.45 47.10 32.53
N TYR A 6 -8.19 45.79 32.57
CA TYR A 6 -7.06 45.21 33.30
C TYR A 6 -5.75 45.48 32.55
N PRO A 7 -4.65 45.84 33.25
CA PRO A 7 -3.33 45.93 32.63
C PRO A 7 -2.66 44.56 32.46
N GLN A 8 -2.16 44.29 31.25
CA GLN A 8 -1.26 43.18 30.92
C GLN A 8 0.14 43.43 31.54
N GLN A 9 0.73 42.40 32.14
CA GLN A 9 2.12 42.42 32.62
C GLN A 9 3.14 42.17 31.49
N PRO A 10 4.31 42.83 31.50
CA PRO A 10 5.39 42.54 30.56
C PRO A 10 6.29 41.37 31.04
N GLN A 11 6.66 40.47 30.12
CA GLN A 11 7.71 39.47 30.32
C GLN A 11 9.10 40.06 30.02
N PRO A 12 10.16 39.77 30.82
CA PRO A 12 11.48 40.39 30.66
C PRO A 12 12.37 39.68 29.63
N GLY A 13 12.85 40.44 28.65
CA GLY A 13 13.96 40.08 27.77
C GLY A 13 15.30 40.58 28.33
N TRP A 14 16.36 39.79 28.15
CA TRP A 14 17.74 40.15 28.52
C TRP A 14 18.71 39.86 27.37
N GLY A 15 19.39 40.91 26.89
CA GLY A 15 20.78 40.84 26.39
C GLY A 15 21.02 40.91 24.87
N GLY A 16 21.35 42.10 24.37
CA GLY A 16 22.09 42.29 23.10
C GLY A 16 23.61 42.09 23.28
N PRO A 17 24.43 42.21 22.20
CA PRO A 17 24.74 43.54 21.68
C PRO A 17 24.68 43.71 20.15
N GLN A 18 24.46 44.96 19.78
CA GLN A 18 24.46 45.61 18.48
C GLN A 18 25.80 45.46 17.72
N GLN A 19 25.75 45.08 16.44
CA GLN A 19 26.69 45.59 15.44
C GLN A 19 25.97 45.99 14.15
N GLN A 20 26.23 47.23 13.75
CA GLN A 20 25.80 47.89 12.53
C GLN A 20 26.69 47.44 11.36
N GLY A 21 26.10 47.08 10.23
CA GLY A 21 26.84 46.72 9.02
C GLY A 21 25.96 46.79 7.78
N TYR A 22 26.26 47.76 6.93
CA TYR A 22 25.69 48.07 5.63
C TYR A 22 25.22 46.88 4.76
N GLY A 23 23.98 46.97 4.26
CA GLY A 23 23.60 46.61 2.89
C GLY A 23 23.53 45.13 2.50
N THR A 24 22.36 44.51 2.65
CA THR A 24 21.97 43.31 1.89
C THR A 24 20.53 43.49 1.36
N PRO A 25 20.28 43.38 0.03
CA PRO A 25 18.93 43.46 -0.51
C PRO A 25 18.11 42.23 -0.10
N PRO A 26 16.77 42.34 -0.03
CA PRO A 26 15.92 41.22 0.38
C PRO A 26 16.06 40.05 -0.60
N PHE A 27 16.24 38.85 -0.06
CA PHE A 27 16.25 37.60 -0.80
C PHE A 27 14.86 37.39 -1.41
N GLN A 28 14.71 37.72 -2.70
CA GLN A 28 13.49 37.41 -3.44
C GLN A 28 13.48 35.90 -3.73
N PRO A 29 12.40 35.17 -3.39
CA PRO A 29 12.27 33.77 -3.79
C PRO A 29 12.24 33.71 -5.33
N GLN A 30 13.21 33.00 -5.94
CA GLN A 30 13.22 32.83 -7.38
C GLN A 30 11.99 32.02 -7.82
N PRO A 31 11.28 32.46 -8.89
CA PRO A 31 10.15 31.70 -9.41
C PRO A 31 10.62 30.33 -9.95
N PRO A 32 9.84 29.26 -9.75
CA PRO A 32 10.22 27.92 -10.20
C PRO A 32 10.41 27.90 -11.72
N LYS A 33 11.59 27.43 -12.16
CA LYS A 33 11.90 27.23 -13.58
C LYS A 33 10.95 26.18 -14.15
N LYS A 34 10.14 26.58 -15.12
CA LYS A 34 9.26 25.68 -15.88
C LYS A 34 10.12 24.67 -16.66
N SER A 35 10.12 23.41 -16.23
CA SER A 35 10.63 22.33 -17.07
C SER A 35 9.54 21.93 -18.07
N LYS A 36 9.85 21.98 -19.37
CA LYS A 36 9.02 21.38 -20.40
C LYS A 36 9.37 19.89 -20.50
N ALA A 37 8.91 19.11 -19.53
CA ALA A 37 9.08 17.66 -19.56
C ALA A 37 8.00 17.03 -20.45
N GLY A 38 8.45 16.68 -21.66
CA GLY A 38 8.17 15.39 -22.33
C GLY A 38 6.71 14.92 -22.38
N LYS A 39 6.04 15.23 -23.48
CA LYS A 39 4.68 14.84 -23.86
C LYS A 39 4.54 13.36 -24.30
N ILE A 40 5.24 12.40 -23.70
CA ILE A 40 5.16 10.98 -24.11
C ILE A 40 5.29 10.03 -22.91
N VAL A 41 4.23 9.92 -22.12
CA VAL A 41 3.98 8.78 -21.23
C VAL A 41 2.53 8.38 -21.49
N GLY A 42 2.32 7.38 -22.34
CA GLY A 42 0.96 6.99 -22.73
C GLY A 42 0.82 5.98 -23.85
N PHE A 43 1.75 5.03 -24.02
CA PHE A 43 1.60 3.95 -25.01
C PHE A 43 1.94 2.55 -24.48
N GLY A 44 1.84 2.33 -23.16
CA GLY A 44 2.05 1.01 -22.56
C GLY A 44 0.86 0.05 -22.72
N CYS A 45 -0.36 0.55 -22.92
CA CYS A 45 -1.59 -0.26 -22.81
C CYS A 45 -2.22 -0.67 -24.15
N LEU A 46 -1.94 0.04 -25.26
CA LEU A 46 -2.50 -0.31 -26.58
C LEU A 46 -1.82 -1.56 -27.20
N GLY A 47 -0.53 -1.79 -26.91
CA GLY A 47 0.19 -2.96 -27.44
C GLY A 47 -0.27 -4.29 -26.83
N VAL A 48 -0.73 -4.29 -25.58
CA VAL A 48 -1.16 -5.50 -24.87
C VAL A 48 -2.55 -5.96 -25.33
N VAL A 49 -3.47 -5.01 -25.59
CA VAL A 49 -4.84 -5.35 -26.02
C VAL A 49 -4.84 -5.98 -27.42
N ALA A 50 -3.98 -5.52 -28.34
CA ALA A 50 -3.87 -6.12 -29.68
C ALA A 50 -3.36 -7.57 -29.65
N LEU A 51 -2.52 -7.94 -28.68
CA LEU A 51 -1.98 -9.30 -28.53
C LEU A 51 -3.05 -10.29 -28.02
N PHE A 52 -3.93 -9.85 -27.12
CA PHE A 52 -4.98 -10.72 -26.55
C PHE A 52 -6.11 -11.04 -27.53
N VAL A 53 -6.46 -10.13 -28.45
CA VAL A 53 -7.53 -10.36 -29.43
C VAL A 53 -7.16 -11.41 -30.48
N LEU A 54 -5.87 -11.55 -30.82
CA LEU A 54 -5.41 -12.54 -31.81
C LEU A 54 -5.39 -13.98 -31.28
N ILE A 55 -5.34 -14.19 -29.97
CA ILE A 55 -5.26 -15.52 -29.36
C ILE A 55 -6.66 -16.12 -29.08
N GLY A 56 -7.72 -15.28 -29.07
CA GLY A 56 -9.07 -15.69 -28.66
C GLY A 56 -9.96 -16.37 -29.71
N ILE A 57 -9.56 -16.47 -30.98
CA ILE A 57 -10.43 -16.99 -32.06
C ILE A 57 -10.32 -18.52 -32.23
N GLY A 58 -9.40 -19.19 -31.52
CA GLY A 58 -9.12 -20.62 -31.73
C GLY A 58 -9.98 -21.64 -30.96
N ALA A 59 -10.90 -21.24 -30.08
CA ALA A 59 -11.46 -22.17 -29.09
C ALA A 59 -13.00 -22.15 -28.96
N ALA A 60 -13.72 -21.99 -30.07
CA ALA A 60 -15.17 -22.17 -30.10
C ALA A 60 -15.58 -23.17 -31.18
N ALA A 61 -15.27 -24.45 -30.95
CA ALA A 61 -15.86 -25.57 -31.68
C ALA A 61 -15.95 -26.80 -30.75
N GLY A 62 -17.18 -27.21 -30.38
CA GLY A 62 -17.46 -28.60 -30.01
C GLY A 62 -18.35 -28.86 -28.79
N GLY A 63 -19.53 -29.46 -29.06
CA GLY A 63 -20.35 -30.30 -28.14
C GLY A 63 -21.43 -29.55 -27.36
N ASN A 64 -22.73 -29.57 -27.68
CA ASN A 64 -23.70 -30.64 -27.98
C ASN A 64 -23.89 -31.68 -26.86
N GLY A 65 -25.04 -31.65 -26.19
CA GLY A 65 -25.45 -32.63 -25.18
C GLY A 65 -26.75 -32.25 -24.47
N ASP A 66 -27.86 -32.36 -25.18
CA ASP A 66 -29.25 -32.33 -24.71
C ASP A 66 -29.59 -33.60 -23.90
N SER A 67 -30.27 -33.47 -22.75
CA SER A 67 -31.14 -34.52 -22.18
C SER A 67 -31.98 -33.98 -21.01
N THR A 68 -33.20 -33.62 -21.38
CA THR A 68 -34.50 -33.70 -20.68
C THR A 68 -34.58 -34.70 -19.51
N ASP A 69 -35.16 -34.29 -18.36
CA ASP A 69 -36.37 -34.93 -17.81
C ASP A 69 -37.01 -34.14 -16.65
N THR A 70 -38.35 -34.07 -16.66
CA THR A 70 -39.20 -33.21 -15.81
C THR A 70 -40.23 -34.06 -15.05
N GLY A 71 -40.31 -33.89 -13.71
CA GLY A 71 -41.45 -34.24 -12.85
C GLY A 71 -41.59 -35.72 -12.44
N ALA A 72 -42.02 -36.11 -11.24
CA ALA A 72 -42.66 -35.42 -10.11
C ALA A 72 -42.74 -36.36 -8.87
N LYS A 73 -43.11 -35.77 -7.70
CA LYS A 73 -43.77 -36.38 -6.49
C LYS A 73 -42.82 -37.02 -5.45
N ASP A 74 -42.97 -36.92 -4.12
CA ASP A 74 -43.96 -36.34 -3.21
C ASP A 74 -43.33 -36.16 -1.78
N LYS A 75 -44.06 -35.45 -0.91
CA LYS A 75 -43.75 -34.91 0.45
C LYS A 75 -43.07 -35.84 1.50
N ALA A 76 -42.28 -35.26 2.42
CA ALA A 76 -42.59 -35.14 3.87
C ALA A 76 -41.42 -34.71 4.82
N VAL A 77 -41.67 -33.65 5.60
CA VAL A 77 -41.41 -33.46 7.06
C VAL A 77 -39.99 -33.30 7.64
N ALA A 78 -39.80 -32.08 8.20
CA ALA A 78 -39.14 -31.67 9.44
C ALA A 78 -37.61 -31.64 9.64
N ALA A 79 -37.17 -30.40 9.92
CA ALA A 79 -36.24 -29.98 10.97
C ALA A 79 -34.76 -30.35 10.86
N GLY A 80 -33.95 -29.33 10.55
CA GLY A 80 -32.52 -29.31 10.85
C GLY A 80 -31.89 -28.05 10.28
N ARG A 81 -31.42 -27.15 11.15
CA ARG A 81 -30.69 -25.94 10.76
C ARG A 81 -29.40 -26.33 10.04
N THR A 82 -29.22 -25.85 8.82
CA THR A 82 -27.92 -25.86 8.14
C THR A 82 -27.62 -24.41 7.78
N PRO A 83 -26.52 -23.79 8.25
CA PRO A 83 -26.10 -22.51 7.71
C PRO A 83 -25.76 -22.73 6.24
N GLU A 84 -26.33 -21.87 5.41
CA GLU A 84 -26.00 -21.72 4.00
C GLU A 84 -24.52 -21.34 3.91
N SER A 85 -23.65 -22.35 3.77
CA SER A 85 -22.28 -22.17 3.31
C SER A 85 -22.36 -21.79 1.85
N ASP A 86 -22.53 -20.49 1.62
CA ASP A 86 -22.39 -19.90 0.31
C ASP A 86 -21.01 -20.26 -0.24
N LYS A 87 -21.06 -20.90 -1.40
CA LYS A 87 -19.99 -21.63 -2.04
C LYS A 87 -19.02 -20.61 -2.63
N ALA A 88 -18.11 -20.11 -1.80
CA ALA A 88 -16.89 -19.48 -2.28
C ALA A 88 -16.15 -20.51 -3.13
N GLU A 89 -16.15 -20.28 -4.44
CA GLU A 89 -15.45 -21.06 -5.44
C GLU A 89 -13.96 -21.09 -5.11
N ALA A 90 -13.54 -22.15 -4.40
CA ALA A 90 -12.15 -22.43 -4.15
C ALA A 90 -11.49 -22.81 -5.49
N THR A 91 -10.83 -21.84 -6.12
CA THR A 91 -9.88 -22.14 -7.19
C THR A 91 -8.76 -23.01 -6.59
N PRO A 92 -8.46 -24.19 -7.17
CA PRO A 92 -7.59 -25.15 -6.53
C PRO A 92 -6.10 -24.82 -6.74
N ALA A 93 -5.33 -25.01 -5.66
CA ALA A 93 -3.89 -25.27 -5.64
C ALA A 93 -2.92 -24.15 -6.11
N GLN A 94 -2.77 -23.10 -5.30
CA GLN A 94 -1.42 -22.62 -4.98
C GLN A 94 -1.04 -23.16 -3.61
N LYS A 95 0.03 -23.96 -3.55
CA LYS A 95 0.64 -24.36 -2.28
C LYS A 95 0.90 -23.09 -1.45
N THR A 96 0.39 -23.12 -0.23
CA THR A 96 0.07 -22.03 0.69
C THR A 96 1.30 -21.19 1.07
N LYS A 97 1.76 -20.31 0.19
CA LYS A 97 2.81 -19.34 0.55
C LYS A 97 2.27 -18.38 1.59
N THR A 98 3.06 -18.14 2.63
CA THR A 98 2.82 -17.08 3.60
C THR A 98 2.79 -15.71 2.90
N GLN A 99 2.11 -14.72 3.49
CA GLN A 99 2.07 -13.37 2.93
C GLN A 99 3.49 -12.76 2.80
N ALA A 100 4.40 -13.12 3.71
CA ALA A 100 5.80 -12.70 3.62
C ALA A 100 6.49 -13.28 2.38
N GLU A 101 6.26 -14.56 2.07
CA GLU A 101 6.82 -15.18 0.85
C GLU A 101 6.22 -14.60 -0.42
N GLN A 102 4.93 -14.26 -0.42
CA GLN A 102 4.27 -13.58 -1.54
C GLN A 102 4.86 -12.18 -1.76
N PHE A 103 5.03 -11.41 -0.68
CA PHE A 103 5.63 -10.08 -0.74
C PHE A 103 7.07 -10.15 -1.25
N LYS A 104 7.92 -11.00 -0.66
CA LYS A 104 9.30 -11.21 -1.12
C LYS A 104 9.36 -11.64 -2.59
N ALA A 105 8.44 -12.51 -3.03
CA ALA A 105 8.37 -12.94 -4.43
C ALA A 105 8.00 -11.80 -5.39
N CYS A 106 7.08 -10.91 -4.99
CA CYS A 106 6.76 -9.73 -5.77
C CYS A 106 7.99 -8.81 -5.90
N VAL A 107 8.66 -8.49 -4.79
CA VAL A 107 9.85 -7.63 -4.78
C VAL A 107 11.01 -8.25 -5.55
N ALA A 108 11.17 -9.58 -5.52
CA ALA A 108 12.14 -10.28 -6.37
C ALA A 108 11.88 -10.05 -7.87
N LYS A 109 10.62 -9.93 -8.29
CA LYS A 109 10.21 -9.74 -9.68
C LYS A 109 10.37 -8.29 -10.15
N SER A 110 9.96 -7.31 -9.36
CA SER A 110 9.84 -5.90 -9.79
C SER A 110 10.65 -4.89 -8.97
N GLY A 111 11.14 -5.26 -7.79
CA GLY A 111 11.84 -4.35 -6.88
C GLY A 111 13.24 -3.94 -7.35
N THR A 112 13.72 -2.83 -6.81
CA THR A 112 15.10 -2.36 -6.96
C THR A 112 16.10 -3.26 -6.23
N GLY A 113 17.40 -3.13 -6.54
CA GLY A 113 18.44 -3.90 -5.88
C GLY A 113 18.52 -3.67 -4.36
N THR A 114 18.20 -2.46 -3.90
CA THR A 114 18.18 -2.09 -2.48
C THR A 114 16.93 -2.61 -1.78
N GLU A 115 15.76 -2.52 -2.42
CA GLU A 115 14.52 -3.11 -1.89
C GLU A 115 14.64 -4.64 -1.75
N LYS A 116 15.23 -5.32 -2.75
CA LYS A 116 15.49 -6.77 -2.69
C LYS A 116 16.38 -7.19 -1.52
N LYS A 117 17.34 -6.35 -1.14
CA LYS A 117 18.19 -6.58 0.05
C LYS A 117 17.39 -6.35 1.33
N ALA A 118 16.69 -5.22 1.41
CA ALA A 118 15.92 -4.86 2.59
C ALA A 118 14.83 -5.91 2.91
N VAL A 119 14.12 -6.44 1.91
CA VAL A 119 13.07 -7.46 2.16
C VAL A 119 13.61 -8.82 2.63
N GLN A 120 14.92 -9.05 2.62
CA GLN A 120 15.49 -10.27 3.23
C GLN A 120 15.20 -10.32 4.72
N HIS A 121 15.17 -9.16 5.37
CA HIS A 121 14.90 -8.95 6.80
C HIS A 121 13.44 -9.11 7.20
N VAL A 122 12.51 -9.21 6.24
CA VAL A 122 11.08 -9.41 6.54
C VAL A 122 10.86 -10.81 7.11
N THR A 123 10.34 -10.90 8.32
CA THR A 123 10.07 -12.15 9.03
C THR A 123 8.60 -12.56 8.92
N LYS A 124 7.68 -11.58 8.86
CA LYS A 124 6.24 -11.81 8.79
C LYS A 124 5.54 -10.65 8.08
N VAL A 125 4.46 -10.96 7.36
CA VAL A 125 3.54 -9.97 6.80
C VAL A 125 2.13 -10.40 7.18
N THR A 126 1.29 -9.43 7.55
CA THR A 126 -0.13 -9.64 7.84
C THR A 126 -0.98 -8.54 7.25
N GLY A 127 -2.22 -8.87 6.89
CA GLY A 127 -3.19 -7.89 6.40
C GLY A 127 -2.99 -7.44 4.95
N ALA A 128 -1.99 -7.98 4.23
CA ALA A 128 -1.75 -7.65 2.83
C ALA A 128 -2.83 -8.20 1.88
N ASP A 129 -3.54 -9.24 2.30
CA ASP A 129 -4.63 -9.90 1.58
C ASP A 129 -6.03 -9.35 1.93
N LYS A 130 -6.14 -8.55 2.98
CA LYS A 130 -7.41 -7.96 3.42
C LYS A 130 -7.61 -6.65 2.69
N ARG A 131 -8.48 -6.68 1.68
CA ARG A 131 -8.77 -5.54 0.80
C ARG A 131 -10.26 -5.25 0.85
N ASN A 132 -10.64 -4.23 1.61
CA ASN A 132 -11.99 -3.67 1.58
C ASN A 132 -12.03 -2.26 0.99
N ASP A 133 -10.88 -1.72 0.57
CA ASP A 133 -10.68 -0.38 -0.01
C ASP A 133 -11.12 0.80 0.89
N ILE A 134 -11.48 0.52 2.15
CA ILE A 134 -11.96 1.52 3.12
C ILE A 134 -10.85 1.80 4.15
N LEU A 135 -10.27 0.77 4.76
CA LEU A 135 -9.19 0.88 5.75
C LEU A 135 -8.30 -0.38 5.68
N ASP A 136 -7.55 -0.52 4.60
CA ASP A 136 -6.61 -1.62 4.48
C ASP A 136 -5.38 -1.33 5.33
N SER A 137 -5.01 -2.28 6.18
CA SER A 137 -3.87 -2.13 7.09
C SER A 137 -3.00 -3.35 6.98
N ALA A 138 -1.82 -3.16 6.41
CA ALA A 138 -0.79 -4.18 6.32
C ALA A 138 0.29 -3.91 7.36
N GLU A 139 0.79 -4.98 7.94
CA GLU A 139 1.91 -4.93 8.88
C GLU A 139 3.03 -5.82 8.35
N VAL A 140 4.24 -5.29 8.36
CA VAL A 140 5.45 -5.99 7.96
C VAL A 140 6.39 -6.01 9.15
N TYR A 141 6.70 -7.20 9.65
CA TYR A 141 7.63 -7.39 10.74
C TYR A 141 9.00 -7.77 10.19
N THR A 142 10.04 -7.25 10.83
CA THR A 142 11.44 -7.45 10.43
C THR A 142 12.27 -7.96 11.61
N ASP A 143 13.50 -8.38 11.35
CA ASP A 143 14.50 -8.69 12.38
C ASP A 143 15.32 -7.45 12.81
N PHE A 144 14.99 -6.27 12.28
CA PHE A 144 15.63 -5.02 12.66
C PHE A 144 15.33 -4.62 14.11
N THR A 145 16.23 -3.86 14.71
CA THR A 145 16.04 -3.28 16.05
C THR A 145 15.97 -1.76 16.00
N GLY A 146 15.30 -1.18 16.98
CA GLY A 146 15.13 0.25 17.18
C GLY A 146 13.84 0.76 16.54
N GLY A 147 13.52 2.04 16.78
CA GLY A 147 12.33 2.68 16.23
C GLY A 147 12.63 3.63 15.08
N LEU A 148 11.75 4.63 14.91
CA LEU A 148 11.78 5.63 13.85
C LEU A 148 13.12 6.40 13.71
N MET A 149 14.01 6.39 14.70
CA MET A 149 15.30 7.11 14.64
C MET A 149 16.51 6.18 14.59
N SER A 150 16.29 4.89 14.36
CA SER A 150 17.37 3.90 14.27
C SER A 150 18.10 3.97 12.92
N ASP A 151 19.30 3.41 12.88
CA ASP A 151 20.07 3.26 11.64
C ASP A 151 19.32 2.38 10.60
N ASN A 152 18.42 1.51 11.06
CA ASN A 152 17.60 0.63 10.21
C ASN A 152 16.41 1.34 9.55
N GLN A 153 16.14 2.61 9.90
CA GLN A 153 15.01 3.37 9.36
C GLN A 153 15.07 3.46 7.82
N GLY A 154 16.27 3.58 7.25
CA GLY A 154 16.47 3.65 5.80
C GLY A 154 15.99 2.38 5.09
N ASP A 155 16.40 1.22 5.59
CA ASP A 155 16.00 -0.08 5.01
C ASP A 155 14.52 -0.38 5.26
N ALA A 156 13.98 0.00 6.43
CA ALA A 156 12.54 -0.09 6.68
C ALA A 156 11.71 0.76 5.72
N LYS A 157 12.18 1.97 5.35
CA LYS A 157 11.55 2.80 4.31
C LYS A 157 11.60 2.14 2.93
N LEU A 158 12.69 1.46 2.59
CA LEU A 158 12.77 0.67 1.35
C LEU A 158 11.77 -0.49 1.36
N ILE A 159 11.59 -1.17 2.49
CA ILE A 159 10.57 -2.22 2.63
C ILE A 159 9.17 -1.64 2.41
N ALA A 160 8.85 -0.51 3.03
CA ALA A 160 7.56 0.15 2.85
C ALA A 160 7.34 0.54 1.37
N SER A 161 8.33 1.17 0.72
CA SER A 161 8.32 1.50 -0.72
C SER A 161 8.10 0.28 -1.62
N ALA A 162 8.78 -0.82 -1.32
CA ALA A 162 8.62 -2.06 -2.07
C ALA A 162 7.19 -2.61 -1.92
N PHE A 163 6.59 -2.47 -0.73
CA PHE A 163 5.21 -2.86 -0.47
C PHE A 163 4.23 -2.03 -1.30
N THR A 164 4.39 -0.71 -1.35
CA THR A 164 3.53 0.18 -2.17
C THR A 164 3.65 -0.11 -3.68
N SER A 165 4.74 -0.74 -4.12
CA SER A 165 4.93 -1.15 -5.51
C SER A 165 4.30 -2.51 -5.83
N CYS A 166 4.05 -3.33 -4.80
CA CYS A 166 3.54 -4.69 -4.92
C CYS A 166 2.03 -4.79 -4.66
N TYR A 167 1.49 -3.85 -3.90
CA TYR A 167 0.11 -3.82 -3.46
C TYR A 167 -0.46 -2.42 -3.66
N GLU A 168 -1.74 -2.34 -4.03
CA GLU A 168 -2.45 -1.08 -4.29
C GLU A 168 -3.75 -1.01 -3.48
N SER A 169 -4.00 0.04 -2.71
CA SER A 169 -5.27 0.30 -2.04
C SER A 169 -5.60 1.79 -2.09
N LYS A 170 -6.89 2.13 -2.03
CA LYS A 170 -7.30 3.55 -2.02
C LYS A 170 -6.95 4.25 -0.71
N ASN A 171 -6.99 3.49 0.38
CA ASN A 171 -6.82 3.99 1.74
C ASN A 171 -5.94 3.03 2.56
N GLY A 172 -4.96 2.40 1.90
CA GLY A 172 -4.07 1.43 2.52
C GLY A 172 -2.94 2.09 3.28
N LEU A 173 -2.63 1.58 4.46
CA LEU A 173 -1.44 1.94 5.23
C LEU A 173 -0.63 0.68 5.53
N VAL A 174 0.63 0.66 5.11
CA VAL A 174 1.60 -0.36 5.52
C VAL A 174 2.46 0.20 6.65
N SER A 175 2.60 -0.56 7.72
CA SER A 175 3.49 -0.26 8.84
C SER A 175 4.58 -1.32 8.94
N VAL A 176 5.83 -0.88 9.02
CA VAL A 176 7.02 -1.73 9.14
C VAL A 176 7.53 -1.66 10.57
N TYR A 177 7.58 -2.81 11.24
CA TYR A 177 7.98 -2.95 12.64
C TYR A 177 9.32 -3.69 12.77
N GLY A 178 10.10 -3.31 13.77
CA GLY A 178 11.27 -4.05 14.24
C GLY A 178 10.88 -5.29 15.05
N GLN A 179 11.86 -6.12 15.39
CA GLN A 179 11.68 -7.33 16.22
C GLN A 179 11.31 -7.00 17.67
N ASP A 180 11.62 -5.79 18.12
CA ASP A 180 11.20 -5.18 19.38
C ASP A 180 9.75 -4.69 19.36
N GLY A 181 9.10 -4.71 18.19
CA GLY A 181 7.74 -4.21 17.99
C GLY A 181 7.67 -2.70 17.77
N ASP A 182 8.82 -2.01 17.72
CA ASP A 182 8.86 -0.58 17.47
C ASP A 182 8.57 -0.27 16.00
N LEU A 183 7.83 0.82 15.75
CA LEU A 183 7.58 1.29 14.40
C LEU A 183 8.86 1.87 13.80
N LEU A 184 9.27 1.35 12.64
CA LEU A 184 10.45 1.77 11.91
C LEU A 184 10.11 2.69 10.72
N ALA A 185 9.06 2.35 9.99
CA ALA A 185 8.59 3.11 8.83
C ALA A 185 7.13 2.82 8.53
N ASN A 186 6.47 3.72 7.78
CA ASN A 186 5.16 3.47 7.20
C ASN A 186 5.05 4.12 5.82
N ALA A 187 4.09 3.67 5.03
CA ALA A 187 3.74 4.26 3.75
C ALA A 187 2.28 3.99 3.40
N ASN A 188 1.68 4.87 2.60
CA ASN A 188 0.38 4.60 1.99
C ASN A 188 0.58 3.78 0.73
N TYR A 189 -0.25 2.76 0.52
CA TYR A 189 -0.23 1.90 -0.66
C TYR A 189 -1.62 1.75 -1.25
#